data_AF-A0A6G2HEH0-F1
#
_entry.id   AF-A0A6G2HEH0-F1
#
_cell.length_a   1.000
_cell.length_b   1.000
_cell.length_c   1.000
_cell.angle_alpha   90.00
_cell.angle_beta   90.00
_cell.angle_gamma   90.00
#
_symmetry.space_group_name_H-M   'P 1'
#
loop_
_entity.id
_entity.type
_entity.pdbx_description
1 polymer ?
#
loop_
_entity_poly.entity_id
_entity_poly.type
_entity_poly.pdbx_seq_one_letter_code
_entity_poly.pdbx_strand_id
1 'polypeptide(L)'
;MAPSVERGDLVVVTAIDRFPWGPIAGERERAGEPSGGPDAGRTTAGDGDVVVFSRPGDDGRPILHRVAFAVEAGEDWTRRGDPDRIDGDCAALRHCPAPHDGYVTYGDANAEYDQSAGIAPVVRPEWIHARALTAVPALGWPRIVLDLAVARFGVGAAVVLAGLVATAGGVASLAVGRVRDRI
;
A
#
# COMPACT_ATOMS: atom_id res chain seq x y z
N MET A 1 -13.34 7.24 1.18
CA MET A 1 -13.52 6.15 0.18
C MET A 1 -13.30 4.83 0.90
N ALA A 2 -13.82 3.71 0.37
CA ALA A 2 -13.43 2.39 0.89
C ALA A 2 -11.98 2.10 0.47
N PRO A 3 -11.14 1.52 1.33
CA PRO A 3 -9.75 1.25 0.99
C PRO A 3 -9.63 0.16 -0.07
N SER A 4 -8.69 0.33 -1.00
CA SER A 4 -8.39 -0.68 -2.02
C SER A 4 -7.60 -1.89 -1.49
N VAL A 5 -7.10 -1.78 -0.25
CA VAL A 5 -6.37 -2.82 0.48
C VAL A 5 -6.89 -2.85 1.92
N GLU A 6 -7.32 -4.01 2.38
CA GLU A 6 -7.78 -4.21 3.75
C GLU A 6 -6.76 -4.97 4.60
N ARG A 7 -6.95 -4.91 5.93
CA ARG A 7 -6.12 -5.67 6.86
C ARG A 7 -6.30 -7.16 6.61
N GLY A 8 -5.19 -7.85 6.36
CA GLY A 8 -5.19 -9.28 6.09
C GLY A 8 -5.19 -9.63 4.61
N ASP A 9 -5.13 -8.64 3.72
CA ASP A 9 -4.91 -8.90 2.30
C ASP A 9 -3.45 -9.20 2.00
N LEU A 10 -3.21 -10.05 0.99
CA LEU A 10 -1.89 -10.23 0.41
C LEU A 10 -1.74 -9.25 -0.75
N VAL A 11 -0.85 -8.27 -0.61
CA VAL A 11 -0.55 -7.30 -1.67
C VAL A 11 0.57 -7.83 -2.55
N VAL A 12 0.30 -7.99 -3.84
CA VAL A 12 1.30 -8.30 -4.86
C VAL A 12 1.89 -6.99 -5.35
N VAL A 13 3.21 -6.87 -5.26
CA VAL A 13 3.94 -5.66 -5.63
C VAL A 13 4.96 -5.92 -6.72
N THR A 14 5.34 -4.87 -7.44
CA THR A 14 6.46 -4.86 -8.39
C THR A 14 7.42 -3.72 -8.08
N ALA A 15 8.69 -3.88 -8.43
CA ALA A 15 9.62 -2.75 -8.48
C ALA A 15 9.12 -1.69 -9.47
N ILE A 16 9.38 -0.43 -9.17
CA ILE A 16 8.87 0.74 -9.90
C ILE A 16 9.46 0.93 -11.30
N ASP A 17 10.60 0.30 -11.58
CA ASP A 17 11.36 0.36 -12.84
C ASP A 17 11.22 -0.92 -13.68
N ARG A 18 10.37 -1.86 -13.25
CA ARG A 18 10.28 -3.19 -13.86
C ARG A 18 9.27 -3.23 -15.00
N PHE A 19 9.75 -3.49 -16.21
CA PHE A 19 8.92 -3.80 -17.38
C PHE A 19 7.92 -4.95 -17.10
N PRO A 20 6.66 -4.88 -17.58
CA PRO A 20 6.05 -3.85 -18.46
C PRO A 20 5.51 -2.62 -17.71
N TRP A 21 5.65 -2.58 -16.38
CA TRP A 21 5.01 -1.61 -15.51
C TRP A 21 5.79 -0.29 -15.54
N GLY A 22 5.34 0.65 -16.37
CA GLY A 22 5.99 1.96 -16.56
C GLY A 22 6.01 2.87 -15.32
N PRO A 23 6.43 4.15 -15.44
CA PRO A 23 6.63 5.09 -14.32
C PRO A 23 5.36 5.31 -13.49
N ILE A 24 5.46 5.77 -12.24
CA ILE A 24 4.29 5.94 -11.34
C ILE A 24 3.35 7.04 -11.81
N ALA A 25 2.08 6.97 -11.40
CA ALA A 25 1.01 7.86 -11.85
C ALA A 25 1.40 9.35 -11.85
N GLY A 26 2.06 9.84 -10.78
CA GLY A 26 2.53 11.23 -10.73
C GLY A 26 3.63 11.56 -11.74
N GLU A 27 4.51 10.61 -12.08
CA GLU A 27 5.52 10.83 -13.14
C GLU A 27 4.88 10.82 -14.53
N ARG A 28 3.90 9.95 -14.75
CA ARG A 28 3.11 9.93 -16.00
C ARG A 28 2.41 11.27 -16.22
N GLU A 29 1.82 11.83 -15.15
CA GLU A 29 1.22 13.17 -15.17
C GLU A 29 2.25 14.25 -15.54
N ARG A 30 3.45 14.25 -14.92
CA ARG A 30 4.53 15.18 -15.31
C ARG A 30 4.97 15.01 -16.76
N ALA A 31 5.00 13.79 -17.27
CA ALA A 31 5.38 13.48 -18.65
C ALA A 31 4.27 13.81 -19.68
N GLY A 32 3.08 14.24 -19.23
CA GLY A 32 1.93 14.48 -20.09
C GLY A 32 1.32 13.20 -20.67
N GLU A 33 1.59 12.05 -20.05
CA GLU A 33 1.00 10.77 -20.45
C GLU A 33 -0.47 10.68 -20.00
N PRO A 34 -1.36 10.10 -20.82
CA PRO A 34 -2.77 9.94 -20.45
C PRO A 34 -2.93 9.13 -19.15
N SER A 35 -3.73 9.65 -18.22
CA SER A 35 -4.27 8.89 -17.09
C SER A 35 -5.02 7.69 -17.66
N GLY A 36 -4.48 6.47 -17.53
CA GLY A 36 -5.09 5.32 -18.21
C GLY A 36 -4.17 4.49 -19.11
N GLY A 37 -2.84 4.59 -18.99
CA GLY A 37 -1.89 3.71 -19.69
C GLY A 37 -2.24 2.21 -19.53
N PRO A 38 -1.62 1.30 -20.30
CA PRO A 38 -2.07 -0.09 -20.47
C PRO A 38 -2.29 -0.90 -19.18
N ASP A 39 -1.83 -0.40 -18.02
CA ASP A 39 -1.91 -0.99 -16.69
C ASP A 39 -2.89 -0.30 -15.72
N ALA A 40 -3.57 0.76 -16.13
CA ALA A 40 -4.49 1.52 -15.27
C ALA A 40 -5.71 0.73 -14.77
N GLY A 41 -5.99 -0.44 -15.36
CA GLY A 41 -6.99 -1.40 -14.90
C GLY A 41 -6.42 -2.63 -14.17
N ARG A 42 -5.10 -2.68 -13.93
CA ARG A 42 -4.39 -3.81 -13.29
C ARG A 42 -3.76 -3.47 -11.94
N THR A 43 -4.01 -2.27 -11.43
CA THR A 43 -3.57 -1.80 -10.10
C THR A 43 -4.77 -1.81 -9.14
N THR A 44 -4.51 -1.83 -7.83
CA THR A 44 -5.55 -1.73 -6.79
C THR A 44 -6.42 -0.49 -7.04
N ALA A 45 -7.65 -0.72 -7.50
CA ALA A 45 -8.53 0.24 -8.18
C ALA A 45 -8.67 1.58 -7.44
N GLY A 46 -8.48 2.68 -8.18
CA GLY A 46 -8.60 4.09 -7.77
C GLY A 46 -7.79 5.02 -8.70
N ASP A 47 -8.06 6.33 -8.67
CA ASP A 47 -7.27 7.34 -9.38
C ASP A 47 -5.89 7.48 -8.72
N GLY A 48 -4.91 6.70 -9.17
CA GLY A 48 -3.50 6.78 -8.71
C GLY A 48 -2.91 5.43 -8.29
N ASP A 49 -1.58 5.32 -8.37
CA ASP A 49 -0.85 4.10 -7.99
C ASP A 49 -0.70 4.01 -6.46
N VAL A 50 -0.95 2.84 -5.88
CA VAL A 50 -0.62 2.55 -4.47
C VAL A 50 0.84 2.12 -4.40
N VAL A 51 1.63 2.83 -3.59
CA VAL A 51 3.08 2.67 -3.49
C VAL A 51 3.49 2.25 -2.09
N VAL A 52 4.56 1.45 -2.02
CA VAL A 52 5.24 1.06 -0.78
C VAL A 52 6.48 1.93 -0.65
N PHE A 53 6.57 2.73 0.41
CA PHE A 53 7.72 3.60 0.65
C PHE A 53 8.16 3.61 2.11
N SER A 54 9.37 4.12 2.37
CA SER A 54 9.85 4.38 3.73
C SER A 54 10.44 5.78 3.80
N ARG A 55 10.05 6.56 4.79
CA ARG A 55 10.63 7.88 5.02
C ARG A 55 11.89 7.77 5.89
N PRO A 56 12.90 8.64 5.69
CA PRO A 56 14.04 8.72 6.61
C PRO A 56 13.59 8.99 8.04
N GLY A 57 14.20 8.28 8.99
CA GLY A 57 13.91 8.41 10.42
C GLY A 57 12.70 7.60 10.91
N ASP A 58 12.09 6.77 10.05
CA ASP A 58 11.05 5.83 10.47
C ASP A 58 11.63 4.55 11.08
N ASP A 59 10.82 3.79 11.82
CA ASP A 59 11.24 2.56 12.51
C ASP A 59 11.36 1.32 11.59
N GLY A 60 11.40 1.56 10.29
CA GLY A 60 11.51 0.53 9.25
C GLY A 60 10.18 -0.08 8.82
N ARG A 61 9.04 0.34 9.39
CA ARG A 61 7.73 -0.07 8.87
C ARG A 61 7.44 0.66 7.56
N PRO A 62 7.25 -0.05 6.44
CA PRO A 62 6.89 0.61 5.18
C PRO A 62 5.46 1.14 5.23
N ILE A 63 5.24 2.27 4.56
CA ILE A 63 3.94 2.92 4.38
C ILE A 63 3.40 2.49 3.01
N LEU A 64 2.13 2.07 2.97
CA LEU A 64 1.42 1.66 1.76
C LEU A 64 0.28 2.64 1.49
N HIS A 65 0.53 3.69 0.71
CA HIS A 65 -0.45 4.75 0.42
C HIS A 65 -0.51 5.05 -1.08
N ARG A 66 -1.56 5.76 -1.51
CA ARG A 66 -1.78 6.14 -2.90
C ARG A 66 -1.08 7.44 -3.24
N VAL A 67 -0.46 7.49 -4.42
CA VAL A 67 0.01 8.74 -5.03
C VAL A 67 -1.19 9.53 -5.52
N ALA A 68 -1.38 10.73 -4.97
CA ALA A 68 -2.36 11.69 -5.47
C ALA A 68 -1.85 12.35 -6.74
N PHE A 69 -0.67 12.99 -6.65
CA PHE A 69 -0.06 13.72 -7.74
C PHE A 69 1.40 14.05 -7.44
N ALA A 70 2.13 14.40 -8.49
CA ALA A 70 3.52 14.84 -8.45
C ALA A 70 3.63 16.35 -8.14
N VAL A 71 4.66 16.78 -7.39
CA VAL A 71 4.93 18.19 -7.06
C VAL A 71 6.39 18.57 -7.26
N GLU A 72 6.67 19.81 -7.62
CA GLU A 72 8.03 20.35 -7.75
C GLU A 72 8.50 21.09 -6.49
N ALA A 73 9.81 21.19 -6.28
CA ALA A 73 10.40 21.93 -5.18
C ALA A 73 9.91 23.40 -5.18
N GLY A 74 9.39 23.86 -4.05
CA GLY A 74 8.82 25.20 -3.90
C GLY A 74 7.35 25.31 -4.31
N GLU A 75 6.73 24.26 -4.84
CA GLU A 75 5.31 24.27 -5.23
C GLU A 75 4.40 24.41 -4.00
N ASP A 76 3.46 25.37 -4.07
CA ASP A 76 2.28 25.41 -3.21
C ASP A 76 1.28 24.36 -3.70
N TRP A 77 1.51 23.12 -3.27
CA TRP A 77 0.70 21.97 -3.68
C TRP A 77 -0.74 22.03 -3.16
N THR A 78 -1.02 22.87 -2.15
CA THR A 78 -2.39 23.05 -1.61
C THR A 78 -3.32 23.72 -2.62
N ARG A 79 -2.79 24.43 -3.62
CA ARG A 79 -3.61 25.06 -4.67
C ARG A 79 -4.27 24.04 -5.61
N ARG A 80 -3.70 22.86 -5.73
CA ARG A 80 -4.18 21.78 -6.63
C ARG A 80 -4.74 20.60 -5.86
N GLY A 81 -4.29 20.37 -4.63
CA GLY A 81 -4.82 19.32 -3.78
C GLY A 81 -6.32 19.52 -3.51
N ASP A 82 -6.99 18.41 -3.23
CA ASP A 82 -8.38 18.40 -2.80
C ASP A 82 -8.53 19.16 -1.46
N PRO A 83 -9.26 20.29 -1.40
CA PRO A 83 -9.41 21.09 -0.18
C PRO A 83 -9.98 20.30 1.00
N ASP A 84 -10.80 19.28 0.75
CA ASP A 84 -11.39 18.44 1.80
C ASP A 84 -10.36 17.52 2.47
N ARG A 85 -9.14 17.42 1.91
CA ARG A 85 -8.02 16.61 2.41
C ARG A 85 -6.85 17.43 2.97
N ILE A 86 -7.05 18.73 3.14
CA ILE A 86 -6.02 19.67 3.56
C ILE A 86 -6.48 20.38 4.84
N ASP A 87 -5.73 20.20 5.92
CA ASP A 87 -5.95 20.86 7.21
C ASP A 87 -5.20 22.21 7.26
N GLY A 88 -5.69 23.18 6.48
CA GLY A 88 -5.19 24.55 6.48
C GLY A 88 -4.61 25.02 5.15
N ASP A 89 -3.84 26.10 5.20
CA ASP A 89 -3.16 26.66 4.03
C ASP A 89 -1.68 26.25 3.99
N CYS A 90 -1.02 26.52 2.86
CA CYS A 90 0.38 26.20 2.69
C CYS A 90 1.28 26.82 3.77
N ALA A 91 0.93 27.99 4.30
CA ALA A 91 1.71 28.66 5.34
C ALA A 91 1.62 27.96 6.71
N ALA A 92 0.51 27.26 6.98
CA ALA A 92 0.31 26.49 8.20
C ALA A 92 0.94 25.08 8.16
N LEU A 93 1.12 24.51 6.96
CA LEU A 93 1.57 23.13 6.80
C LEU A 93 3.10 23.00 6.82
N ARG A 94 3.61 22.08 7.64
CA ARG A 94 5.06 21.80 7.76
C ARG A 94 5.74 21.35 6.48
N HIS A 95 4.99 20.81 5.53
CA HIS A 95 5.49 20.24 4.27
C HIS A 95 4.97 21.03 3.06
N CYS A 96 4.57 22.29 3.26
CA CYS A 96 4.24 23.24 2.22
C CYS A 96 5.01 24.57 2.43
N PRO A 97 5.58 25.20 1.39
CA PRO A 97 5.71 24.69 0.02
C PRO A 97 6.50 23.38 -0.04
N ALA A 98 6.38 22.63 -1.14
CA ALA A 98 7.03 21.34 -1.29
C ALA A 98 8.56 21.49 -1.08
N PRO A 99 9.17 20.78 -0.11
CA PRO A 99 10.58 20.97 0.22
C PRO A 99 11.54 20.45 -0.86
N HIS A 100 11.04 19.65 -1.80
CA HIS A 100 11.76 19.04 -2.91
C HIS A 100 10.75 18.42 -3.88
N ASP A 101 11.22 17.99 -5.05
CA ASP A 101 10.42 17.22 -5.99
C ASP A 101 9.96 15.89 -5.37
N GLY A 102 8.74 15.47 -5.70
CA GLY A 102 8.22 14.19 -5.24
C GLY A 102 6.73 14.05 -5.47
N TYR A 103 6.06 13.39 -4.53
CA TYR A 103 4.64 13.07 -4.60
C TYR A 103 3.90 13.45 -3.33
N VAL A 104 2.69 13.98 -3.51
CA VAL A 104 1.67 14.05 -2.46
C VAL A 104 0.96 12.69 -2.40
N THR A 105 0.78 12.17 -1.20
CA THR A 105 0.26 10.81 -0.98
C THR A 105 -0.87 10.81 0.04
N TYR A 106 -1.73 9.80 0.00
CA TYR A 106 -2.77 9.59 1.01
C TYR A 106 -3.09 8.12 1.19
N GLY A 107 -3.40 7.71 2.42
CA GLY A 107 -4.05 6.43 2.67
C GLY A 107 -5.50 6.48 2.23
N ASP A 108 -6.00 5.45 1.54
CA ASP A 108 -7.39 5.41 1.07
C ASP A 108 -8.42 5.54 2.22
N ALA A 109 -8.02 5.11 3.43
CA ALA A 109 -8.79 5.20 4.67
C ALA A 109 -8.47 6.45 5.53
N ASN A 110 -7.60 7.35 5.05
CA ASN A 110 -7.25 8.58 5.75
C ASN A 110 -8.14 9.73 5.24
N ALA A 111 -8.43 10.68 6.14
CA ALA A 111 -9.20 11.88 5.80
C ALA A 111 -8.35 12.88 5.00
N GLU A 112 -7.08 13.02 5.34
CA GLU A 112 -6.18 14.03 4.80
C GLU A 112 -5.03 13.43 3.98
N TYR A 113 -4.36 14.28 3.20
CA TYR A 113 -3.05 13.94 2.62
C TYR A 113 -2.01 13.70 3.72
N ASP A 114 -1.05 12.83 3.43
CA ASP A 114 0.01 12.49 4.38
C ASP A 114 0.84 13.71 4.77
N GLN A 115 1.00 14.65 3.83
CA GLN A 115 1.71 15.91 4.02
C GLN A 115 0.94 16.90 4.90
N SER A 116 -0.40 16.85 4.86
CA SER A 116 -1.29 17.62 5.74
C SER A 116 -1.29 17.03 7.15
N ALA A 117 -1.62 15.73 7.25
CA ALA A 117 -1.72 15.01 8.51
C ALA A 117 -0.37 14.84 9.26
N GLY A 118 0.74 15.19 8.61
CA GLY A 118 2.09 15.03 9.16
C GLY A 118 2.58 13.58 9.22
N ILE A 119 1.93 12.67 8.48
CA ILE A 119 2.31 11.26 8.35
C ILE A 119 3.63 11.14 7.59
N ALA A 120 3.77 11.87 6.48
CA ALA A 120 4.97 11.90 5.67
C ALA A 120 5.19 13.30 5.06
N PRO A 121 6.45 13.75 4.90
CA PRO A 121 6.74 14.85 3.98
C PRO A 121 6.38 14.45 2.55
N VAL A 122 6.54 15.40 1.61
CA VAL A 122 6.49 15.07 0.16
C VAL A 122 7.37 13.83 -0.06
N VAL A 123 6.83 12.81 -0.73
CA VAL A 123 7.51 11.51 -0.86
C VAL A 123 8.49 11.58 -2.02
N ARG A 124 9.77 11.34 -1.74
CA ARG A 124 10.79 11.31 -2.79
C ARG A 124 10.68 10.05 -3.66
N PRO A 125 10.97 10.12 -4.97
CA PRO A 125 11.01 8.94 -5.83
C PRO A 125 11.90 7.82 -5.27
N GLU A 126 13.07 8.18 -4.74
CA GLU A 126 14.04 7.22 -4.16
C GLU A 126 13.59 6.56 -2.85
N TRP A 127 12.49 7.01 -2.25
CA TRP A 127 11.93 6.37 -1.06
C TRP A 127 10.92 5.28 -1.40
N ILE A 128 10.48 5.22 -2.66
CA ILE A 128 9.49 4.28 -3.15
C ILE A 128 10.18 2.98 -3.53
N HIS A 129 9.83 1.90 -2.83
CA HIS A 129 10.41 0.57 -3.06
C HIS A 129 9.64 -0.22 -4.10
N ALA A 130 8.31 -0.05 -4.12
CA ALA A 130 7.44 -0.86 -4.95
C ALA A 130 6.11 -0.17 -5.25
N ARG A 131 5.43 -0.65 -6.29
CA ARG A 131 4.02 -0.36 -6.59
C ARG A 131 3.17 -1.61 -6.36
N ALA A 132 1.99 -1.45 -5.77
CA ALA A 132 0.99 -2.50 -5.69
C ALA A 132 0.32 -2.75 -7.05
N LEU A 133 0.27 -4.01 -7.45
CA LEU A 133 -0.46 -4.50 -8.62
C LEU A 133 -1.85 -4.95 -8.20
N THR A 134 -1.95 -5.82 -7.20
CA THR A 134 -3.25 -6.34 -6.78
C THR A 134 -3.22 -6.72 -5.32
N ALA A 135 -4.40 -6.78 -4.71
CA ALA A 135 -4.61 -7.28 -3.36
C ALA A 135 -5.48 -8.53 -3.44
N VAL A 136 -5.00 -9.62 -2.85
CA VAL A 136 -5.79 -10.85 -2.73
C VAL A 136 -6.43 -10.88 -1.35
N PRO A 137 -7.77 -10.83 -1.27
CA PRO A 137 -8.46 -10.73 0.01
C PRO A 137 -8.10 -11.85 0.97
N ALA A 138 -7.90 -11.49 2.23
CA ALA A 138 -7.70 -12.41 3.36
C ALA A 138 -6.47 -13.36 3.30
N LEU A 139 -5.67 -13.36 2.23
CA LEU A 139 -4.50 -14.24 2.10
C LEU A 139 -3.29 -13.83 2.95
N GLY A 140 -3.30 -12.65 3.53
CA GLY A 140 -2.30 -12.17 4.50
C GLY A 140 -2.55 -12.64 5.93
N TRP A 141 -3.77 -13.07 6.29
CA TRP A 141 -4.10 -13.54 7.65
C TRP A 141 -3.22 -14.66 8.19
N PRO A 142 -2.81 -15.69 7.41
CA PRO A 142 -1.93 -16.73 7.91
C PRO A 142 -0.62 -16.16 8.48
N ARG A 143 -0.05 -15.13 7.83
CA ARG A 143 1.17 -14.47 8.31
C ARG A 143 0.91 -13.67 9.58
N ILE A 144 -0.17 -12.87 9.61
CA ILE A 144 -0.54 -12.08 10.80
C ILE A 144 -0.77 -12.98 12.02
N VAL A 145 -1.50 -14.09 11.85
CA VAL A 145 -1.78 -15.05 12.93
C VAL A 145 -0.49 -15.71 13.40
N LEU A 146 0.41 -16.08 12.48
CA LEU A 146 1.70 -16.66 12.83
C LEU A 146 2.57 -15.67 13.60
N ASP A 147 2.69 -14.42 13.14
CA ASP A 147 3.48 -13.38 13.80
C ASP A 147 2.93 -13.10 15.21
N LEU A 148 1.59 -13.05 15.37
CA LEU A 148 0.94 -12.93 16.67
C LEU A 148 1.25 -14.14 17.58
N ALA A 149 1.18 -15.36 17.04
CA ALA A 149 1.49 -16.58 17.80
C ALA A 149 2.95 -16.61 18.26
N VAL A 150 3.89 -16.21 17.39
CA VAL A 150 5.31 -16.09 17.74
C VAL A 150 5.51 -15.03 18.82
N ALA A 151 4.91 -13.85 18.67
CA ALA A 151 5.02 -12.77 19.65
C ALA A 151 4.44 -13.17 21.02
N ARG A 152 3.36 -13.96 21.04
CA ARG A 152 2.64 -14.32 22.27
C ARG A 152 3.17 -15.57 22.96
N PHE A 153 3.60 -16.58 22.20
CA PHE A 153 3.92 -17.92 22.70
C PHE A 153 5.34 -18.39 22.37
N GLY A 154 6.09 -17.62 21.58
CA GLY A 154 7.40 -18.00 21.07
C GLY A 154 7.33 -18.93 19.85
N VAL A 155 8.46 -19.03 19.14
CA VAL A 155 8.55 -19.74 17.86
C VAL A 155 8.19 -21.22 17.98
N GLY A 156 8.66 -21.91 19.04
CA GLY A 156 8.40 -23.34 19.22
C GLY A 156 6.91 -23.67 19.33
N ALA A 157 6.18 -22.93 20.16
CA ALA A 157 4.73 -23.11 20.31
C ALA A 157 3.96 -22.73 19.03
N ALA A 158 4.39 -21.66 18.35
CA ALA A 158 3.78 -21.24 17.09
C ALA A 158 3.91 -22.31 15.99
N VAL A 159 5.07 -22.97 15.89
CA VAL A 159 5.30 -24.07 14.93
C VAL A 159 4.41 -25.27 15.24
N VAL A 160 4.26 -25.65 16.52
CA VAL A 160 3.38 -26.75 16.92
C VAL A 160 1.93 -26.45 16.55
N LEU A 161 1.44 -25.24 16.86
CA LEU A 161 0.09 -24.78 16.49
C LEU A 161 -0.12 -24.80 14.98
N ALA A 162 0.82 -24.28 14.20
CA ALA A 162 0.75 -24.29 12.75
C ALA A 162 0.70 -25.73 12.19
N GLY A 163 1.49 -26.65 12.74
CA GLY A 163 1.47 -28.06 12.38
C GLY A 163 0.13 -28.74 12.69
N LEU A 164 -0.46 -28.47 13.86
CA LEU A 164 -1.78 -29.00 14.22
C LEU A 164 -2.88 -28.50 13.27
N VAL A 165 -2.87 -27.21 12.93
CA VAL A 165 -3.84 -26.64 11.98
C VAL A 165 -3.68 -27.26 10.59
N ALA A 166 -2.45 -27.39 10.10
CA ALA A 166 -2.16 -27.99 8.80
C ALA A 166 -2.60 -29.46 8.72
N THR A 167 -2.31 -30.25 9.76
CA THR A 167 -2.73 -31.67 9.84
C THR A 167 -4.24 -31.81 9.91
N ALA A 168 -4.93 -31.03 10.74
CA ALA A 168 -6.39 -31.03 10.81
C ALA A 168 -7.03 -30.66 9.46
N GLY A 169 -6.52 -29.62 8.80
CA GLY A 169 -6.96 -29.22 7.46
C GLY A 169 -6.79 -30.34 6.43
N GLY A 170 -5.61 -30.96 6.38
CA GLY A 170 -5.33 -32.07 5.47
C GLY A 170 -6.24 -33.29 5.69
N VAL A 171 -6.47 -33.66 6.96
CA VAL A 171 -7.40 -34.77 7.31
C VAL A 171 -8.83 -34.43 6.88
N ALA A 172 -9.29 -33.20 7.13
CA ALA A 172 -10.62 -32.74 6.72
C ALA A 172 -10.79 -32.79 5.19
N SER A 173 -9.80 -32.31 4.42
CA SER A 173 -9.82 -32.37 2.96
C SER A 173 -9.90 -33.80 2.44
N LEU A 174 -9.14 -34.74 3.04
CA LEU A 174 -9.21 -36.16 2.69
C LEU A 174 -10.58 -36.78 3.03
N ALA A 175 -11.18 -36.39 4.16
CA ALA A 175 -12.50 -36.87 4.55
C ALA A 175 -13.59 -36.36 3.58
N VAL A 176 -13.56 -35.07 3.24
CA VAL A 176 -14.49 -34.46 2.26
C VAL A 176 -14.34 -35.10 0.88
N GLY A 177 -13.12 -35.32 0.40
CA GLY A 177 -12.86 -36.01 -0.86
C GLY A 177 -13.50 -37.40 -0.89
N ARG A 178 -13.29 -38.20 0.17
CA ARG A 178 -13.88 -39.54 0.27
C ARG A 178 -15.40 -39.56 0.36
N VAL A 179 -16.03 -38.54 0.93
CA VAL A 179 -17.49 -38.41 0.96
C VAL A 179 -18.00 -38.07 -0.44
N ARG A 180 -17.32 -37.15 -1.15
CA ARG A 180 -17.70 -36.76 -2.51
C ARG A 180 -17.60 -37.92 -3.52
N ASP A 181 -16.60 -38.79 -3.38
CA ASP A 181 -16.43 -39.95 -4.26
C ASP A 181 -17.49 -41.06 -4.04
N ARG A 182 -18.32 -40.95 -2.98
CA ARG A 182 -19.38 -41.92 -2.63
C ARG A 182 -20.79 -41.46 -2.98
N ILE A 183 -20.95 -40.25 -3.50
CA ILE A 183 -22.22 -39.65 -3.95
C ILE A 183 -22.21 -39.62 -5.48
#